data_AF-A0A7J5GRU9-F1
#
_entry.id   AF-A0A7J5GRU9-F1
#
_cell.length_a   1.000
_cell.length_b   1.000
_cell.length_c   1.000
_cell.angle_alpha   90.00
_cell.angle_beta   90.00
_cell.angle_gamma   90.00
#
_symmetry.space_group_name_H-M   'P 1'
#
loop_
_entity.id
_entity.type
_entity.pdbx_description
1 polymer ?
#
loop_
_entity_poly.entity_id
_entity_poly.type
_entity_poly.pdbx_seq_one_letter_code
_entity_poly.pdbx_strand_id
1 'polypeptide(L)'
;MTSIDLPQVTDIGVSAFWSCTGLTIIDLPQAIGIGERAFQDCTALASIDLPKVTNIGIGAFVGCGKLASIYLPQVTDIREDAFFGCTGLKSIVLSGTGTENSFALPTYDTQNGLGNYNFSPENLFLTGVTALEDDQITQCRTWGKMTWANIYYNYKGSPSLAEATITELTNPENYTKVTDK
;
A
#
# COMPACT_ATOMS: atom_id res chain seq x y z
N MET A 1 -10.74 -22.24 -4.32
CA MET A 1 -9.35 -22.12 -4.83
C MET A 1 -8.59 -21.31 -3.82
N THR A 2 -7.50 -21.82 -3.26
CA THR A 2 -6.81 -21.20 -2.10
C THR A 2 -5.60 -20.36 -2.49
N SER A 3 -4.91 -20.71 -3.58
CA SER A 3 -3.75 -20.00 -4.11
C SER A 3 -3.78 -19.99 -5.64
N ILE A 4 -3.30 -18.89 -6.22
CA ILE A 4 -3.14 -18.67 -7.66
C ILE A 4 -1.74 -18.10 -7.89
N ASP A 5 -0.99 -18.67 -8.84
CA ASP A 5 0.31 -18.18 -9.30
C ASP A 5 0.16 -17.65 -10.74
N LEU A 6 0.51 -16.38 -10.97
CA LEU A 6 0.42 -15.68 -12.25
C LEU A 6 1.73 -14.96 -12.56
N PRO A 7 2.81 -15.70 -12.85
CA PRO A 7 4.17 -15.17 -12.80
C PRO A 7 4.52 -14.22 -13.94
N GLN A 8 3.66 -14.10 -14.95
CA GLN A 8 3.89 -13.28 -16.15
C GLN A 8 2.76 -12.28 -16.43
N VAL A 9 1.74 -12.22 -15.57
CA VAL A 9 0.61 -11.31 -15.77
C VAL A 9 1.07 -9.88 -15.46
N THR A 10 0.89 -8.98 -16.42
CA THR A 10 1.26 -7.56 -16.30
C THR A 10 0.10 -6.69 -15.85
N ASP A 11 -1.14 -7.09 -16.13
CA ASP A 11 -2.32 -6.28 -15.86
C ASP A 11 -3.43 -7.14 -15.27
N ILE A 12 -3.96 -6.70 -14.13
CA ILE A 12 -5.15 -7.30 -13.52
C ILE A 12 -6.36 -6.48 -13.93
N GLY A 13 -7.22 -7.06 -14.76
CA GLY A 13 -8.40 -6.39 -15.29
C GLY A 13 -9.43 -6.00 -14.22
N VAL A 14 -10.37 -5.15 -14.63
CA VAL A 14 -11.52 -4.74 -13.81
C VAL A 14 -12.26 -5.97 -13.30
N SER A 15 -12.48 -6.04 -11.98
CA SER A 15 -13.19 -7.12 -11.29
C SER A 15 -12.65 -8.54 -11.52
N ALA A 16 -11.38 -8.71 -11.95
CA ALA A 16 -10.84 -10.01 -12.38
C ALA A 16 -10.96 -11.14 -11.34
N PHE A 17 -10.85 -10.80 -10.05
CA PHE A 17 -10.98 -11.71 -8.91
C PHE A 17 -12.12 -11.30 -7.98
N TRP A 18 -13.10 -10.55 -8.46
CA TRP A 18 -14.21 -10.09 -7.63
C TRP A 18 -14.91 -11.26 -6.90
N SER A 19 -15.08 -11.11 -5.60
CA SER A 19 -15.71 -12.08 -4.69
C SER A 19 -15.05 -13.47 -4.68
N CYS A 20 -13.75 -13.56 -4.98
CA CYS A 20 -12.96 -14.78 -4.78
C CYS A 20 -12.74 -15.05 -3.27
N THR A 21 -13.81 -15.32 -2.53
CA THR A 21 -13.84 -15.52 -1.07
C THR A 21 -13.02 -16.71 -0.56
N GLY A 22 -12.58 -17.60 -1.45
CA GLY A 22 -11.66 -18.70 -1.12
C GLY A 22 -10.18 -18.37 -1.35
N LEU A 23 -9.87 -17.28 -2.07
CA LEU A 23 -8.50 -16.90 -2.40
C LEU A 23 -7.80 -16.40 -1.14
N THR A 24 -6.72 -17.07 -0.75
CA THR A 24 -5.95 -16.71 0.45
C THR A 24 -4.63 -16.03 0.13
N ILE A 25 -4.00 -16.43 -0.98
CA ILE A 25 -2.70 -15.94 -1.44
C ILE A 25 -2.75 -15.79 -2.96
N ILE A 26 -2.16 -14.72 -3.49
CA ILE A 26 -1.91 -14.55 -4.92
C ILE A 26 -0.57 -13.85 -5.15
N ASP A 27 0.24 -14.44 -6.04
CA ASP A 27 1.57 -13.90 -6.39
C ASP A 27 1.50 -13.24 -7.77
N LEU A 28 1.85 -11.94 -7.83
CA LEU A 28 1.77 -11.12 -9.04
C LEU A 28 3.09 -10.38 -9.32
N PRO A 29 4.20 -11.09 -9.53
CA PRO A 29 5.54 -10.51 -9.56
C PRO A 29 5.80 -9.57 -10.74
N GLN A 30 4.97 -9.62 -11.79
CA GLN A 30 5.08 -8.78 -12.99
C GLN A 30 3.94 -7.79 -13.15
N ALA A 31 2.96 -7.77 -12.24
CA ALA A 31 1.82 -6.88 -12.36
C ALA A 31 2.24 -5.42 -12.20
N ILE A 32 1.79 -4.59 -13.13
CA ILE A 32 2.00 -3.15 -13.19
C ILE A 32 0.73 -2.42 -12.76
N GLY A 33 -0.44 -2.91 -13.19
CA GLY A 33 -1.74 -2.30 -12.91
C GLY A 33 -2.72 -3.25 -12.22
N ILE A 34 -3.40 -2.73 -11.21
CA ILE A 34 -4.56 -3.38 -10.57
C ILE A 34 -5.83 -2.60 -10.94
N GLY A 35 -6.74 -3.23 -11.68
CA GLY A 35 -7.97 -2.62 -12.15
C GLY A 35 -8.99 -2.29 -11.06
N GLU A 36 -10.00 -1.50 -11.43
CA GLU A 36 -11.14 -1.20 -10.56
C GLU A 36 -11.77 -2.49 -10.02
N ARG A 37 -12.00 -2.53 -8.69
CA ARG A 37 -12.61 -3.66 -7.97
C ARG A 37 -11.96 -5.03 -8.21
N ALA A 38 -10.73 -5.08 -8.71
CA ALA A 38 -10.07 -6.32 -9.13
C ALA A 38 -10.12 -7.45 -8.09
N PHE A 39 -9.95 -7.13 -6.80
CA PHE A 39 -9.99 -8.03 -5.66
C PHE A 39 -11.11 -7.68 -4.67
N GLN A 40 -12.13 -6.94 -5.09
CA GLN A 40 -13.24 -6.59 -4.19
C GLN A 40 -13.85 -7.88 -3.60
N ASP A 41 -14.17 -7.85 -2.30
CA ASP A 41 -14.78 -8.92 -1.52
C ASP A 41 -13.98 -10.25 -1.54
N CYS A 42 -12.66 -10.20 -1.80
CA CYS A 42 -11.74 -11.31 -1.53
C CYS A 42 -11.49 -11.45 -0.01
N THR A 43 -12.54 -11.80 0.73
CA THR A 43 -12.56 -11.76 2.21
C THR A 43 -11.54 -12.68 2.88
N ALA A 44 -11.03 -13.70 2.17
CA ALA A 44 -10.00 -14.60 2.68
C ALA A 44 -8.56 -14.19 2.30
N LEU A 45 -8.38 -13.19 1.43
CA LEU A 45 -7.07 -12.78 0.93
C LEU A 45 -6.24 -12.24 2.09
N ALA A 46 -5.20 -12.98 2.45
CA ALA A 46 -4.33 -12.68 3.58
C ALA A 46 -2.97 -12.12 3.13
N SER A 47 -2.51 -12.50 1.94
CA SER A 47 -1.23 -12.08 1.39
C SER A 47 -1.32 -11.87 -0.13
N ILE A 48 -0.68 -10.81 -0.61
CA ILE A 48 -0.52 -10.49 -2.01
C ILE A 48 0.85 -9.83 -2.22
N ASP A 49 1.59 -10.29 -3.24
CA ASP A 49 2.90 -9.72 -3.59
C ASP A 49 2.79 -8.86 -4.87
N LEU A 50 3.14 -7.57 -4.76
CA LEU A 50 2.95 -6.54 -5.80
C LEU A 50 4.24 -5.70 -6.03
N PRO A 51 5.38 -6.32 -6.37
CA PRO A 51 6.68 -5.64 -6.36
C PRO A 51 6.84 -4.59 -7.48
N LYS A 52 5.99 -4.62 -8.51
CA LYS A 52 6.09 -3.74 -9.68
C LYS A 52 4.86 -2.86 -9.92
N VAL A 53 3.84 -2.95 -9.07
CA VAL A 53 2.59 -2.23 -9.28
C VAL A 53 2.82 -0.73 -9.14
N THR A 54 2.43 0.02 -10.17
CA THR A 54 2.49 1.48 -10.22
C THR A 54 1.12 2.13 -9.98
N ASN A 55 0.03 1.42 -10.30
CA ASN A 55 -1.34 1.96 -10.25
C ASN A 55 -2.32 0.97 -9.59
N ILE A 56 -3.11 1.47 -8.64
CA ILE A 56 -4.20 0.73 -7.99
C ILE A 56 -5.53 1.45 -8.24
N GLY A 57 -6.45 0.75 -8.91
CA GLY A 57 -7.76 1.26 -9.33
C GLY A 57 -8.76 1.45 -8.19
N ILE A 58 -9.89 2.10 -8.53
CA ILE A 58 -10.96 2.41 -7.58
C ILE A 58 -11.47 1.13 -6.93
N GLY A 59 -11.54 1.11 -5.60
CA GLY A 59 -12.07 -0.02 -4.85
C GLY A 59 -11.35 -1.36 -5.05
N ALA A 60 -10.12 -1.36 -5.56
CA ALA A 60 -9.40 -2.57 -6.00
C ALA A 60 -9.40 -3.70 -4.96
N PHE A 61 -9.28 -3.41 -3.67
CA PHE A 61 -9.24 -4.36 -2.56
C PHE A 61 -10.40 -4.16 -1.57
N VAL A 62 -11.50 -3.52 -1.96
CA VAL A 62 -12.66 -3.30 -1.07
C VAL A 62 -13.06 -4.60 -0.36
N GLY A 63 -13.19 -4.57 0.97
CA GLY A 63 -13.65 -5.73 1.74
C GLY A 63 -12.65 -6.89 1.87
N CYS A 64 -11.37 -6.71 1.51
CA CYS A 64 -10.30 -7.69 1.77
C CYS A 64 -9.94 -7.74 3.27
N GLY A 65 -10.88 -8.22 4.10
CA GLY A 65 -10.80 -8.13 5.56
C GLY A 65 -9.67 -8.90 6.24
N LYS A 66 -9.01 -9.84 5.55
CA LYS A 66 -7.85 -10.59 6.09
C LYS A 66 -6.49 -10.05 5.67
N LEU A 67 -6.44 -9.09 4.74
CA LEU A 67 -5.18 -8.53 4.27
C LEU A 67 -4.55 -7.71 5.39
N ALA A 68 -3.47 -8.22 5.99
CA ALA A 68 -2.88 -7.62 7.19
C ALA A 68 -1.86 -6.51 6.89
N SER A 69 -1.12 -6.68 5.80
CA SER A 69 -0.09 -5.74 5.35
C SER A 69 0.09 -5.84 3.84
N ILE A 70 0.58 -4.76 3.22
CA ILE A 70 0.87 -4.72 1.79
C ILE A 70 2.14 -3.91 1.53
N TYR A 71 3.00 -4.42 0.65
CA TYR A 71 4.22 -3.76 0.20
C TYR A 71 4.05 -3.27 -1.23
N LEU A 72 4.26 -1.96 -1.45
CA LEU A 72 4.02 -1.29 -2.72
C LEU A 72 5.23 -0.39 -3.05
N PRO A 73 6.38 -0.96 -3.45
CA PRO A 73 7.61 -0.20 -3.64
C PRO A 73 7.62 0.74 -4.86
N GLN A 74 6.78 0.48 -5.84
CA GLN A 74 6.76 1.22 -7.12
C GLN A 74 5.46 2.01 -7.31
N VAL A 75 4.56 2.02 -6.32
CA VAL A 75 3.23 2.61 -6.49
C VAL A 75 3.30 4.13 -6.54
N THR A 76 2.65 4.71 -7.55
CA THR A 76 2.57 6.17 -7.75
C THR A 76 1.13 6.69 -7.71
N ASP A 77 0.14 5.82 -7.87
CA ASP A 77 -1.29 6.18 -7.91
C ASP A 77 -2.14 5.14 -7.17
N ILE A 78 -2.90 5.58 -6.17
CA ILE A 78 -3.87 4.77 -5.43
C ILE A 78 -5.21 5.51 -5.45
N ARG A 79 -6.20 4.93 -6.13
CA ARG A 79 -7.50 5.55 -6.37
C ARG A 79 -8.46 5.40 -5.19
N GLU A 80 -9.60 6.09 -5.28
CA GLU A 80 -10.67 6.12 -4.28
C GLU A 80 -11.05 4.73 -3.76
N ASP A 81 -11.19 4.63 -2.43
CA ASP A 81 -11.64 3.43 -1.72
C ASP A 81 -10.86 2.13 -2.04
N ALA A 82 -9.65 2.23 -2.62
CA ALA A 82 -8.86 1.08 -3.04
C ALA A 82 -8.71 0.00 -1.95
N PHE A 83 -8.79 0.36 -0.67
CA PHE A 83 -8.72 -0.55 0.47
C PHE A 83 -9.85 -0.33 1.50
N PHE A 84 -11.00 0.23 1.06
CA PHE A 84 -12.15 0.44 1.94
C PHE A 84 -12.63 -0.88 2.54
N GLY A 85 -12.86 -0.93 3.85
CA GLY A 85 -13.32 -2.14 4.52
C GLY A 85 -12.28 -3.26 4.62
N CYS A 86 -11.00 -3.00 4.31
CA CYS A 86 -9.88 -3.88 4.66
C CYS A 86 -9.61 -3.83 6.18
N THR A 87 -10.53 -4.38 6.98
CA THR A 87 -10.51 -4.28 8.45
C THR A 87 -9.30 -4.93 9.11
N GLY A 88 -8.63 -5.86 8.44
CA GLY A 88 -7.39 -6.47 8.89
C GLY A 88 -6.13 -5.67 8.57
N LEU A 89 -6.20 -4.65 7.70
CA LEU A 89 -5.01 -3.98 7.20
C LEU A 89 -4.42 -3.05 8.25
N LYS A 90 -3.31 -3.48 8.85
CA LYS A 90 -2.58 -2.73 9.87
C LYS A 90 -1.45 -1.90 9.29
N SER A 91 -0.91 -2.27 8.14
CA SER A 91 0.30 -1.63 7.64
C SER A 91 0.35 -1.54 6.12
N ILE A 92 0.71 -0.36 5.62
CA ILE A 92 1.19 -0.17 4.25
C ILE A 92 2.67 0.16 4.30
N VAL A 93 3.45 -0.48 3.43
CA VAL A 93 4.86 -0.16 3.21
C VAL A 93 5.01 0.44 1.81
N LEU A 94 5.51 1.68 1.76
CA LEU A 94 5.87 2.38 0.52
C LEU A 94 7.40 2.53 0.46
N SER A 95 7.96 2.58 -0.74
CA SER A 95 9.34 2.99 -0.95
C SER A 95 9.39 4.44 -1.41
N GLY A 96 10.26 5.24 -0.78
CA GLY A 96 10.62 6.56 -1.27
C GLY A 96 11.23 6.44 -2.65
N THR A 97 10.71 7.21 -3.61
CA THR A 97 11.03 7.10 -5.03
C THR A 97 12.41 7.66 -5.35
N GLY A 98 13.48 6.95 -4.98
CA GLY A 98 14.75 6.86 -5.72
C GLY A 98 15.56 8.13 -6.07
N THR A 99 15.12 9.33 -5.74
CA THR A 99 15.91 10.56 -5.82
C THR A 99 15.89 11.20 -4.46
N GLU A 100 17.09 11.44 -3.91
CA GLU A 100 17.26 12.20 -2.67
C GLU A 100 16.31 13.41 -2.70
N ASN A 101 15.37 13.45 -1.76
CA ASN A 101 14.41 14.56 -1.55
C ASN A 101 13.17 14.62 -2.48
N SER A 102 12.82 13.59 -3.25
CA SER A 102 11.49 13.52 -3.90
C SER A 102 10.65 12.41 -3.30
N PHE A 103 9.98 12.72 -2.19
CA PHE A 103 8.94 11.88 -1.63
C PHE A 103 7.59 12.46 -2.04
N ALA A 104 6.88 11.78 -2.95
CA ALA A 104 5.48 12.03 -3.21
C ALA A 104 4.70 10.81 -2.75
N LEU A 105 3.79 11.01 -1.79
CA LEU A 105 2.77 10.00 -1.54
C LEU A 105 1.94 9.83 -2.81
N PRO A 106 1.45 8.61 -3.12
CA PRO A 106 0.62 8.38 -4.28
C PRO A 106 -0.46 9.46 -4.39
N THR A 107 -0.55 10.11 -5.55
CA THR A 107 -1.44 11.26 -5.72
C THR A 107 -2.86 10.82 -5.43
N TYR A 108 -3.47 11.47 -4.45
CA TYR A 108 -4.84 11.20 -4.07
C TYR A 108 -5.75 12.14 -4.86
N ASP A 109 -6.38 11.62 -5.91
CA ASP A 109 -7.24 12.42 -6.79
C ASP A 109 -8.51 12.86 -6.04
N THR A 110 -8.53 14.12 -5.61
CA THR A 110 -9.66 14.77 -4.95
C THR A 110 -10.65 15.40 -5.95
N GLN A 111 -10.44 15.27 -7.26
CA GLN A 111 -11.19 16.04 -8.27
C GLN A 111 -12.69 15.72 -8.34
N ASN A 112 -13.19 14.69 -7.64
CA ASN A 112 -14.59 14.29 -7.69
C ASN A 112 -15.42 14.62 -6.43
N GLY A 113 -14.85 15.27 -5.40
CA GLY A 113 -15.64 15.81 -4.28
C GLY A 113 -16.43 14.78 -3.43
N LEU A 114 -16.10 13.49 -3.52
CA LEU A 114 -16.71 12.41 -2.72
C LEU A 114 -15.99 12.31 -1.37
N GLY A 115 -16.14 13.33 -0.52
CA GLY A 115 -15.39 13.52 0.72
C GLY A 115 -15.59 12.51 1.87
N ASN A 116 -15.64 11.20 1.62
CA ASN A 116 -15.70 10.19 2.68
C ASN A 116 -14.89 8.93 2.38
N TYR A 117 -13.57 9.11 2.34
CA TYR A 117 -12.62 8.03 2.12
C TYR A 117 -12.31 7.30 3.41
N ASN A 118 -12.73 6.04 3.47
CA ASN A 118 -12.65 5.17 4.66
C ASN A 118 -11.47 4.20 4.48
N PHE A 119 -10.27 4.77 4.45
CA PHE A 119 -9.03 4.01 4.47
C PHE A 119 -8.13 4.52 5.58
N SER A 120 -7.88 3.66 6.58
CA SER A 120 -7.02 3.98 7.73
C SER A 120 -6.26 2.73 8.14
N PRO A 121 -5.16 2.36 7.45
CA PRO A 121 -4.25 1.39 8.01
C PRO A 121 -3.74 1.95 9.34
N GLU A 122 -3.46 1.08 10.30
CA GLU A 122 -2.95 1.54 11.60
C GLU A 122 -1.62 2.27 11.45
N ASN A 123 -0.76 1.83 10.53
CA ASN A 123 0.61 2.33 10.34
C ASN A 123 0.99 2.50 8.86
N LEU A 124 1.80 3.53 8.57
CA LEU A 124 2.46 3.73 7.27
C LEU A 124 3.98 3.69 7.47
N PHE A 125 4.65 2.84 6.72
CA PHE A 125 6.11 2.72 6.72
C PHE A 125 6.67 3.23 5.40
N LEU A 126 7.60 4.18 5.50
CA LEU A 126 8.31 4.78 4.39
C LEU A 126 9.75 4.28 4.41
N THR A 127 10.10 3.51 3.38
CA THR A 127 11.41 2.89 3.25
C THR A 127 12.29 3.69 2.28
N GLY A 128 13.60 3.79 2.56
CA GLY A 128 14.52 4.54 1.71
C GLY A 128 14.38 6.06 1.82
N VAL A 129 13.74 6.56 2.88
CA VAL A 129 13.53 8.00 3.11
C VAL A 129 14.47 8.48 4.19
N THR A 130 15.62 9.04 3.80
CA THR A 130 16.67 9.49 4.72
C THR A 130 16.33 10.79 5.45
N ALA A 131 15.44 11.62 4.93
CA ALA A 131 14.92 12.81 5.60
C ALA A 131 13.57 13.21 5.01
N LEU A 132 12.75 13.92 5.80
CA LEU A 132 11.50 14.55 5.34
C LEU A 132 11.54 16.04 5.61
N GLU A 133 11.48 16.90 4.60
CA GLU A 133 11.30 18.36 4.72
C GLU A 133 9.87 18.73 5.18
N ASP A 134 9.64 19.96 5.62
CA ASP A 134 8.38 20.39 6.26
C ASP A 134 7.15 20.23 5.34
N ASP A 135 7.34 20.44 4.04
CA ASP A 135 6.33 20.24 3.02
C ASP A 135 5.99 18.74 2.86
N GLN A 136 6.98 17.86 2.89
CA GLN A 136 6.82 16.40 2.83
C GLN A 136 6.14 15.85 4.10
N ILE A 137 6.49 16.39 5.27
CA ILE A 137 5.80 16.11 6.54
C ILE A 137 4.33 16.53 6.44
N THR A 138 4.07 17.70 5.86
CA THR A 138 2.70 18.19 5.65
C THR A 138 1.91 17.25 4.74
N GLN A 139 2.51 16.77 3.63
CA GLN A 139 1.90 15.76 2.76
C GLN A 139 1.63 14.45 3.50
N CYS A 140 2.55 13.97 4.34
CA CYS A 140 2.32 12.79 5.18
C CYS A 140 1.12 12.97 6.12
N ARG A 141 1.01 14.14 6.76
CA ARG A 141 -0.06 14.46 7.71
C ARG A 141 -1.43 14.60 7.03
N THR A 142 -1.49 14.80 5.73
CA THR A 142 -2.76 14.92 4.98
C THR A 142 -3.12 13.68 4.16
N TRP A 143 -2.30 12.63 4.21
CA TRP A 143 -2.50 11.43 3.40
C TRP A 143 -3.46 10.42 4.03
N GLY A 144 -4.65 10.29 3.42
CA GLY A 144 -5.74 9.46 3.95
C GLY A 144 -6.23 9.97 5.31
N LYS A 145 -7.36 9.49 5.81
CA LYS A 145 -7.81 9.84 7.18
C LYS A 145 -6.97 9.10 8.26
N MET A 146 -5.68 8.87 8.03
CA MET A 146 -4.78 8.20 8.95
C MET A 146 -4.55 9.06 10.20
N THR A 147 -4.48 8.43 11.36
CA THR A 147 -4.03 9.11 12.58
C THR A 147 -2.52 9.32 12.49
N TRP A 148 -2.11 10.58 12.44
CA TRP A 148 -0.73 11.02 12.14
C TRP A 148 0.36 10.49 13.09
N ALA A 149 -0.04 9.87 14.21
CA ALA A 149 0.85 9.29 15.22
C ALA A 149 1.61 8.03 14.76
N ASN A 150 1.27 7.48 13.60
CA ASN A 150 1.71 6.17 13.14
C ASN A 150 2.34 6.17 11.73
N ILE A 151 2.98 7.28 11.35
CA ILE A 151 3.81 7.34 10.13
C ILE A 151 5.28 7.22 10.53
N TYR A 152 5.97 6.30 9.89
CA TYR A 152 7.33 5.87 10.18
C TYR A 152 8.21 6.04 8.94
N TYR A 153 9.41 6.62 9.08
CA TYR A 153 10.41 6.76 8.00
C TYR A 153 11.80 6.39 8.51
N ASN A 154 12.73 5.97 7.65
CA ASN A 154 14.03 5.44 8.11
C ASN A 154 15.27 6.22 7.66
N TYR A 155 16.06 6.65 8.64
CA TYR A 155 17.32 7.39 8.43
C TYR A 155 18.54 6.50 8.10
N LYS A 156 18.55 5.23 8.53
CA LYS A 156 19.65 4.29 8.32
C LYS A 156 19.15 3.10 7.53
N GLY A 157 19.67 2.96 6.30
CA GLY A 157 19.41 1.89 5.33
C GLY A 157 18.47 0.80 5.83
N SER A 158 17.25 0.78 5.28
CA SER A 158 16.35 -0.37 5.41
C SER A 158 17.19 -1.62 5.11
N PRO A 159 16.87 -2.80 5.70
CA PRO A 159 17.32 -4.05 5.10
C PRO A 159 17.11 -3.93 3.59
N SER A 160 18.13 -4.29 2.80
CA SER A 160 18.14 -4.15 1.35
C SER A 160 16.73 -4.45 0.83
N LEU A 161 16.10 -3.49 0.14
CA LEU A 161 14.71 -3.61 -0.32
C LEU A 161 14.49 -4.85 -1.20
N ALA A 162 15.57 -5.47 -1.68
CA ALA A 162 15.57 -6.72 -2.43
C ALA A 162 15.42 -7.99 -1.57
N GLU A 163 15.61 -7.92 -0.23
CA GLU A 163 15.67 -9.10 0.65
C GLU A 163 14.83 -8.99 1.93
N ALA A 164 14.28 -7.82 2.25
CA ALA A 164 13.52 -7.60 3.47
C ALA A 164 12.14 -8.29 3.44
N THR A 165 11.80 -8.99 4.52
CA THR A 165 10.45 -9.53 4.73
C THR A 165 9.47 -8.42 5.10
N ILE A 166 8.17 -8.61 4.78
CA ILE A 166 7.11 -7.67 5.21
C ILE A 166 7.10 -7.48 6.75
N THR A 167 7.47 -8.51 7.51
CA THR A 167 7.59 -8.44 8.98
C THR A 167 8.68 -7.46 9.41
N GLU A 168 9.84 -7.48 8.77
CA GLU A 168 10.93 -6.53 9.05
C GLU A 168 10.56 -5.11 8.61
N LEU A 169 9.89 -4.98 7.46
CA LEU A 169 9.45 -3.70 6.92
C LEU A 169 8.34 -3.05 7.74
N THR A 170 7.64 -3.80 8.58
CA THR A 170 6.55 -3.32 9.45
C THR A 170 6.93 -3.26 10.93
N ASN A 171 8.21 -3.43 11.29
CA ASN A 171 8.68 -3.28 12.68
C ASN A 171 8.97 -1.80 13.00
N PRO A 172 8.20 -1.13 13.89
CA PRO A 172 8.41 0.27 14.26
C PRO A 172 9.78 0.60 14.84
N GLU A 173 10.47 -0.36 15.48
CA GLU A 173 11.80 -0.13 16.07
C GLU A 173 12.89 0.17 15.02
N ASN A 174 12.62 -0.16 13.75
CA ASN A 174 13.51 0.10 12.63
C ASN A 174 13.36 1.53 12.05
N TYR A 175 12.44 2.34 12.58
CA TYR A 175 12.05 3.62 11.99
C TYR A 175 11.98 4.75 13.01
N THR A 176 11.96 5.98 12.49
CA THR A 176 11.66 7.21 13.21
C THR A 176 10.21 7.61 12.95
N LYS A 177 9.50 8.09 13.97
CA LYS A 177 8.15 8.64 13.76
C LYS A 177 8.24 10.03 13.14
N VAL A 178 7.32 10.32 12.23
CA VAL A 178 7.20 11.67 11.62
C VAL A 178 6.93 12.76 12.67
N THR A 179 6.33 12.41 13.82
CA THR A 179 6.05 13.35 14.92
C THR A 179 7.25 13.71 15.78
N ASP A 180 8.35 12.95 15.69
CA ASP A 180 9.54 13.17 16.52
C ASP A 180 10.49 14.23 15.91
N LYS A 181 10.11 14.77 14.74
CA LYS A 181 10.79 15.85 14.02
C LYS A 181 10.03 17.17 14.21
#